data_AF-Q45949-F1
#
_entry.id   AF-Q45949-F1
#
_cell.length_a   1.000
_cell.length_b   1.000
_cell.length_c   1.000
_cell.angle_alpha   90.00
_cell.angle_beta   90.00
_cell.angle_gamma   90.00
#
_symmetry.space_group_name_H-M   'P 1'
#
loop_
_entity.id
_entity.type
_entity.pdbx_description
1 polymer ?
#
loop_
_entity_poly.entity_id
_entity_poly.type
_entity_poly.pdbx_seq_one_letter_code
_entity_poly.pdbx_strand_id
1 'polypeptide(L)'
;MNELPYTQATNFISAVQGGVDPRTGLFTVNMVLAELTGNDNLGPDFLFTLNYSHLSTSNICGFGIGCSVGISIYDKNNKLLILSSGERYKTEDWNDSVYVRQKKINNFKFEKIKNGYIIKYKNGKTEYLYNYKYGDNLFLPQKIFSPLGWPLKLTWENRGQYVNLTKIEDAKDVLCKIDYQFSDWARITFWPGKTESYTFQLDFVNEYLYWVTNKSTSRELVWSFNYDDVGAGNFTLTQVKSPTGLTETVNYQAGVMRFPDESGKPALPSVYNYRQSPGMGQPDIVKEYEYTVSNYLGYGASLGKAWNEDEDNIYNVVMDDYTYSSTEKLIVDNRELVSISRIYNSYYLLISETTRQNSCEVIVETDYYAKPGLSFDKQPKQFQLPKEEKKTWRENSKNQCRSEITTTTFDPEGNLLTKIEPDGTKTEYIYYDSKGETDKGIVLCPPEPNGFVRFVKTQIVTPADSEFYAPVQQTTYAYAQYPCIAGSSLSYAVLQTQETLCSDDVLLLTINTDYIILMILPSLSTEE
;
A
#
# COMPACT_ATOMS: atom_id res chain seq x y z
N MET A 1 -7.89 -3.46 -27.90
CA MET A 1 -7.67 -2.75 -26.62
C MET A 1 -6.19 -2.88 -26.31
N ASN A 2 -5.44 -1.78 -26.23
CA ASN A 2 -4.06 -1.86 -25.74
C ASN A 2 -4.13 -2.19 -24.25
N GLU A 3 -3.95 -3.47 -23.90
CA GLU A 3 -3.79 -3.87 -22.51
C GLU A 3 -2.54 -3.20 -21.96
N LEU A 4 -2.75 -2.31 -20.98
CA LEU A 4 -1.68 -1.69 -20.22
C LEU A 4 -0.82 -2.77 -19.56
N PRO A 5 0.48 -2.52 -19.37
CA PRO A 5 1.38 -3.52 -18.84
C PRO A 5 1.07 -3.85 -17.37
N TYR A 6 1.38 -5.09 -16.99
CA TYR A 6 1.50 -5.44 -15.59
C TYR A 6 2.92 -5.10 -15.09
N THR A 7 2.99 -4.40 -13.96
CA THR A 7 4.24 -4.04 -13.26
C THR A 7 3.94 -3.90 -11.77
N GLN A 8 4.88 -4.29 -10.93
CA GLN A 8 4.90 -4.12 -9.48
C GLN A 8 5.52 -2.79 -9.04
N ALA A 9 5.95 -1.92 -9.96
CA ALA A 9 6.36 -0.55 -9.61
C ALA A 9 5.25 0.20 -8.83
N THR A 10 3.98 -0.14 -9.09
CA THR A 10 2.81 0.41 -8.38
C THR A 10 2.64 -0.10 -6.96
N ASN A 11 3.39 -1.12 -6.54
CA ASN A 11 3.32 -1.71 -5.20
C ASN A 11 4.24 -0.98 -4.20
N PHE A 12 4.97 0.04 -4.64
CA PHE A 12 5.84 0.85 -3.80
C PHE A 12 5.11 2.10 -3.26
N ILE A 13 5.50 2.55 -2.06
CA ILE A 13 4.85 3.66 -1.35
C ILE A 13 4.73 4.93 -2.21
N SER A 14 5.71 5.23 -3.07
CA SER A 14 5.66 6.41 -3.94
C SER A 14 4.50 6.41 -4.93
N ALA A 15 3.94 5.24 -5.27
CA ALA A 15 2.78 5.15 -6.14
C ALA A 15 1.45 5.55 -5.46
N VAL A 16 1.41 5.61 -4.12
CA VAL A 16 0.19 5.89 -3.34
C VAL A 16 0.24 7.22 -2.55
N GLN A 17 1.35 7.97 -2.60
CA GLN A 17 1.52 9.23 -1.88
C GLN A 17 0.82 10.45 -2.54
N GLY A 18 0.24 10.28 -3.73
CA GLY A 18 -0.23 11.39 -4.57
C GLY A 18 0.93 12.18 -5.19
N GLY A 19 0.66 12.95 -6.24
CA GLY A 19 1.69 13.69 -6.97
C GLY A 19 2.37 12.84 -8.04
N VAL A 20 3.59 13.23 -8.46
CA VAL A 20 4.36 12.47 -9.45
C VAL A 20 5.19 11.42 -8.74
N ASP A 21 4.97 10.13 -9.07
CA ASP A 21 5.86 9.07 -8.61
C ASP A 21 7.21 9.19 -9.35
N PRO A 22 8.32 9.51 -8.65
CA PRO A 22 9.60 9.74 -9.29
C PRO A 22 10.20 8.47 -9.91
N ARG A 23 9.68 7.27 -9.59
CA ARG A 23 10.13 6.02 -10.21
C ARG A 23 9.53 5.82 -11.60
N THR A 24 8.23 6.07 -11.73
CA THR A 24 7.45 5.75 -12.93
C THR A 24 7.11 6.98 -13.77
N GLY A 25 7.21 8.17 -13.19
CA GLY A 25 6.79 9.42 -13.82
C GLY A 25 5.29 9.52 -14.05
N LEU A 26 4.50 8.74 -13.32
CA LEU A 26 3.05 8.80 -13.34
C LEU A 26 2.55 9.81 -12.31
N PHE A 27 1.59 10.64 -12.71
CA PHE A 27 0.84 11.48 -11.79
C PHE A 27 -0.30 10.68 -11.17
N THR A 28 -0.37 10.66 -9.84
CA THR A 28 -1.40 9.98 -9.06
C THR A 28 -2.14 10.98 -8.18
N VAL A 29 -3.38 10.66 -7.85
CA VAL A 29 -4.16 11.40 -6.86
C VAL A 29 -4.57 10.42 -5.77
N ASN A 30 -4.49 10.88 -4.53
CA ASN A 30 -4.99 10.17 -3.36
C ASN A 30 -5.84 11.15 -2.55
N MET A 31 -7.15 10.87 -2.45
CA MET A 31 -8.10 11.71 -1.71
C MET A 31 -8.90 10.84 -0.74
N VAL A 32 -8.61 10.99 0.55
CA VAL A 32 -9.38 10.33 1.61
C VAL A 32 -10.74 11.00 1.74
N LEU A 33 -11.83 10.25 1.54
CA LEU A 33 -13.20 10.74 1.68
C LEU A 33 -13.76 10.46 3.08
N ALA A 34 -13.45 9.28 3.64
CA ALA A 34 -13.81 8.90 5.01
C ALA A 34 -12.96 7.73 5.52
N GLU A 35 -12.84 7.63 6.85
CA GLU A 35 -12.38 6.43 7.55
C GLU A 35 -13.58 5.81 8.27
N LEU A 36 -13.91 4.57 7.90
CA LEU A 36 -15.07 3.86 8.43
C LEU A 36 -14.59 2.76 9.37
N THR A 37 -14.67 3.01 10.67
CA THR A 37 -14.45 1.97 11.68
C THR A 37 -15.79 1.43 12.15
N GLY A 38 -16.06 0.16 11.84
CA GLY A 38 -17.28 -0.51 12.26
C GLY A 38 -17.26 -1.00 13.71
N ASN A 39 -18.42 -1.43 14.17
CA ASN A 39 -18.62 -2.21 15.40
C ASN A 39 -18.10 -1.48 16.64
N ASP A 40 -18.55 -0.23 16.87
CA ASP A 40 -18.16 0.60 18.02
C ASP A 40 -16.63 0.75 18.19
N ASN A 41 -15.91 0.98 17.09
CA ASN A 41 -14.46 1.07 17.03
C ASN A 41 -13.69 -0.25 17.23
N LEU A 42 -14.36 -1.40 17.20
CA LEU A 42 -13.71 -2.73 17.22
C LEU A 42 -13.30 -3.21 15.82
N GLY A 43 -13.58 -2.39 14.82
CA GLY A 43 -13.23 -2.59 13.43
C GLY A 43 -14.11 -3.65 12.74
N PRO A 44 -13.73 -4.08 11.53
CA PRO A 44 -12.53 -3.66 10.82
C PRO A 44 -12.63 -2.22 10.31
N ASP A 45 -11.48 -1.63 10.04
CA ASP A 45 -11.38 -0.34 9.39
C ASP A 45 -11.51 -0.47 7.86
N PHE A 46 -12.22 0.47 7.27
CA PHE A 46 -12.31 0.67 5.83
C PHE A 46 -12.03 2.13 5.50
N LEU A 47 -10.87 2.38 4.89
CA LEU A 47 -10.50 3.72 4.44
C LEU A 47 -11.03 3.95 3.02
N PHE A 48 -12.03 4.82 2.89
CA PHE A 48 -12.62 5.17 1.60
C PHE A 48 -11.77 6.24 0.92
N THR A 49 -10.80 5.83 0.12
CA THR A 49 -9.87 6.72 -0.55
C THR A 49 -10.06 6.68 -2.05
N LEU A 50 -10.47 7.80 -2.64
CA LEU A 50 -10.48 7.97 -4.08
C LEU A 50 -9.05 8.10 -4.58
N ASN A 51 -8.59 7.10 -5.31
CA ASN A 51 -7.27 7.05 -5.93
C ASN A 51 -7.40 7.23 -7.43
N TYR A 52 -6.44 7.90 -8.07
CA TYR A 52 -6.28 7.92 -9.52
C TYR A 52 -4.92 7.34 -9.91
N SER A 53 -4.93 6.44 -10.90
CA SER A 53 -3.74 5.99 -11.62
C SER A 53 -4.08 5.77 -13.09
N HIS A 54 -3.24 6.32 -13.98
CA HIS A 54 -3.36 6.09 -15.42
C HIS A 54 -3.32 4.59 -15.79
N LEU A 55 -2.65 3.77 -14.97
CA LEU A 55 -2.52 2.33 -15.22
C LEU A 55 -3.81 1.53 -14.92
N SER A 56 -4.89 2.19 -14.48
CA SER A 56 -6.19 1.57 -14.16
C SER A 56 -7.24 1.97 -15.19
N THR A 57 -7.37 1.24 -16.28
CA THR A 57 -8.26 1.63 -17.39
C THR A 57 -9.68 1.08 -17.33
N SER A 58 -9.96 0.20 -16.36
CA SER A 58 -11.31 -0.32 -16.15
C SER A 58 -12.12 0.64 -15.29
N ASN A 59 -13.38 0.89 -15.67
CA ASN A 59 -14.37 1.60 -14.86
C ASN A 59 -15.45 0.64 -14.32
N ILE A 60 -15.14 -0.64 -14.14
CA ILE A 60 -16.16 -1.65 -13.78
C ILE A 60 -16.88 -1.34 -12.47
N CYS A 61 -16.23 -0.67 -11.52
CA CYS A 61 -16.83 -0.27 -10.24
C CYS A 61 -17.59 1.07 -10.31
N GLY A 62 -17.50 1.82 -11.42
CA GLY A 62 -18.25 3.06 -11.66
C GLY A 62 -17.77 4.28 -10.87
N PHE A 63 -16.46 4.40 -10.61
CA PHE A 63 -15.86 5.57 -9.94
C PHE A 63 -15.07 6.49 -10.88
N GLY A 64 -15.08 6.18 -12.18
CA GLY A 64 -14.31 6.87 -13.21
C GLY A 64 -13.18 6.01 -13.75
N ILE A 65 -12.88 6.12 -15.04
CA ILE A 65 -11.68 5.53 -15.65
C ILE A 65 -10.44 6.11 -14.95
N GLY A 66 -9.51 5.25 -14.55
CA GLY A 66 -8.35 5.64 -13.75
C GLY A 66 -8.60 5.63 -12.25
N CYS A 67 -9.85 5.60 -11.80
CA CYS A 67 -10.21 5.81 -10.40
C CYS A 67 -10.54 4.51 -9.65
N SER A 68 -10.17 4.44 -8.37
CA SER A 68 -10.51 3.36 -7.45
C SER A 68 -10.77 3.86 -6.03
N VAL A 69 -11.34 3.02 -5.16
CA VAL A 69 -11.78 3.41 -3.80
C VAL A 69 -11.21 2.53 -2.67
N GLY A 70 -10.00 1.98 -2.85
CA GLY A 70 -9.33 1.19 -1.81
C GLY A 70 -9.96 -0.19 -1.54
N ILE A 71 -10.44 -0.86 -2.60
CA ILE A 71 -11.12 -2.15 -2.52
C ILE A 71 -10.28 -3.24 -3.16
N SER A 72 -10.19 -4.41 -2.51
CA SER A 72 -9.57 -5.58 -3.13
C SER A 72 -10.44 -6.14 -4.25
N ILE A 73 -9.84 -6.51 -5.37
CA ILE A 73 -10.53 -7.04 -6.55
C ILE A 73 -9.75 -8.26 -7.02
N TYR A 74 -10.44 -9.36 -7.29
CA TYR A 74 -9.85 -10.46 -8.04
C TYR A 74 -10.57 -10.61 -9.38
N ASP A 75 -9.87 -10.25 -10.45
CA ASP A 75 -10.28 -10.46 -11.83
C ASP A 75 -9.64 -11.75 -12.33
N LYS A 76 -10.42 -12.84 -12.29
CA LYS A 76 -9.94 -14.15 -12.69
C LYS A 76 -9.64 -14.25 -14.19
N ASN A 77 -10.38 -13.51 -15.03
CA ASN A 77 -10.17 -13.54 -16.48
C ASN A 77 -8.79 -12.98 -16.83
N ASN A 78 -8.42 -11.87 -16.21
CA ASN A 78 -7.11 -11.23 -16.38
C ASN A 78 -6.02 -11.78 -15.45
N LYS A 79 -6.37 -12.78 -14.62
CA LYS A 79 -5.51 -13.38 -13.58
C LYS A 79 -4.90 -12.33 -12.65
N LEU A 80 -5.66 -11.30 -12.29
CA LEU A 80 -5.16 -10.13 -11.58
C LEU A 80 -5.83 -10.00 -10.21
N LEU A 81 -5.01 -10.05 -9.16
CA LEU A 81 -5.37 -9.66 -7.80
C LEU A 81 -4.93 -8.23 -7.55
N ILE A 82 -5.86 -7.40 -7.11
CA ILE A 82 -5.62 -6.05 -6.60
C ILE A 82 -6.02 -6.06 -5.12
N LEU A 83 -5.15 -5.60 -4.24
CA LEU A 83 -5.44 -5.49 -2.81
C LEU A 83 -6.02 -4.11 -2.48
N SER A 84 -6.66 -3.97 -1.32
CA SER A 84 -7.14 -2.67 -0.82
C SER A 84 -6.05 -1.61 -0.65
N SER A 85 -4.78 -2.04 -0.51
CA SER A 85 -3.58 -1.18 -0.53
C SER A 85 -3.24 -0.61 -1.91
N GLY A 86 -3.85 -1.12 -2.99
CA GLY A 86 -3.47 -0.83 -4.37
C GLY A 86 -2.41 -1.77 -4.93
N GLU A 87 -1.82 -2.66 -4.12
CA GLU A 87 -0.86 -3.66 -4.61
C GLU A 87 -1.50 -4.59 -5.65
N ARG A 88 -0.77 -4.89 -6.73
CA ARG A 88 -1.23 -5.69 -7.87
C ARG A 88 -0.35 -6.92 -8.04
N TYR A 89 -1.00 -8.06 -8.27
CA TYR A 89 -0.32 -9.34 -8.51
C TYR A 89 -1.00 -10.15 -9.60
N LYS A 90 -0.19 -10.74 -10.48
CA LYS A 90 -0.63 -11.81 -11.38
C LYS A 90 -0.78 -13.12 -10.59
N THR A 91 -1.75 -13.96 -10.98
CA THR A 91 -2.07 -15.21 -10.30
C THR A 91 -2.07 -16.41 -11.24
N GLU A 92 -1.85 -17.60 -10.70
CA GLU A 92 -2.15 -18.87 -11.35
C GLU A 92 -3.30 -19.54 -10.60
N ASP A 93 -4.41 -19.78 -11.30
CA ASP A 93 -5.66 -20.28 -10.70
C ASP A 93 -6.01 -21.65 -11.29
N TRP A 94 -5.92 -22.69 -10.47
CA TRP A 94 -6.28 -24.08 -10.81
C TRP A 94 -7.49 -24.53 -9.99
N ASN A 95 -8.12 -25.65 -10.33
CA ASN A 95 -9.38 -26.08 -9.69
C ASN A 95 -9.41 -25.90 -8.16
N ASP A 96 -8.40 -26.40 -7.44
CA ASP A 96 -8.39 -26.45 -5.97
C ASP A 96 -7.38 -25.49 -5.31
N SER A 97 -6.59 -24.73 -6.08
CA SER A 97 -5.56 -23.85 -5.56
C SER A 97 -5.41 -22.57 -6.36
N VAL A 98 -4.86 -21.55 -5.71
CA VAL A 98 -4.46 -20.30 -6.34
C VAL A 98 -3.07 -19.91 -5.85
N TYR A 99 -2.22 -19.47 -6.77
CA TYR A 99 -0.86 -19.03 -6.48
C TYR A 99 -0.68 -17.58 -6.91
N VAL A 100 -0.06 -16.78 -6.06
CA VAL A 100 0.26 -15.38 -6.32
C VAL A 100 1.68 -15.30 -6.86
N ARG A 101 1.84 -14.88 -8.12
CA ARG A 101 3.14 -14.78 -8.77
C ARG A 101 3.92 -13.59 -8.23
N GLN A 102 5.24 -13.71 -8.26
CA GLN A 102 6.17 -12.63 -7.92
C GLN A 102 5.90 -12.01 -6.53
N LYS A 103 5.58 -12.85 -5.54
CA LYS A 103 5.41 -12.47 -4.13
C LYS A 103 6.36 -13.28 -3.23
N LYS A 104 7.26 -12.59 -2.51
CA LYS A 104 8.19 -13.23 -1.54
C LYS A 104 7.84 -12.93 -0.10
N ILE A 105 7.50 -11.67 0.21
CA ILE A 105 7.09 -11.27 1.56
C ILE A 105 5.75 -11.94 1.90
N ASN A 106 5.67 -12.52 3.09
CA ASN A 106 4.47 -13.20 3.57
C ASN A 106 3.58 -12.25 4.40
N ASN A 107 3.17 -11.14 3.79
CA ASN A 107 2.28 -10.12 4.39
C ASN A 107 0.79 -10.46 4.22
N PHE A 108 0.43 -11.28 3.24
CA PHE A 108 -0.91 -11.83 3.06
C PHE A 108 -0.88 -13.24 2.46
N LYS A 109 -1.99 -13.97 2.59
CA LYS A 109 -2.28 -15.23 1.90
C LYS A 109 -3.56 -15.07 1.08
N PHE A 110 -3.56 -15.59 -0.14
CA PHE A 110 -4.73 -15.60 -1.03
C PHE A 110 -5.11 -17.06 -1.27
N GLU A 111 -6.32 -17.44 -0.87
CA GLU A 111 -6.74 -18.84 -0.84
C GLU A 111 -8.12 -19.00 -1.47
N LYS A 112 -8.35 -20.16 -2.09
CA LYS A 112 -9.67 -20.55 -2.59
C LYS A 112 -10.56 -21.05 -1.48
N ILE A 113 -11.83 -20.73 -1.57
CA ILE A 113 -12.90 -21.27 -0.74
C ILE A 113 -14.04 -21.77 -1.66
N LYS A 114 -14.96 -22.58 -1.12
CA LYS A 114 -16.00 -23.28 -1.90
C LYS A 114 -16.68 -22.45 -3.01
N ASN A 115 -16.97 -21.16 -2.75
CA ASN A 115 -17.69 -20.28 -3.68
C ASN A 115 -16.96 -18.95 -3.94
N GLY A 116 -15.64 -18.87 -3.72
CA GLY A 116 -14.92 -17.61 -3.83
C GLY A 116 -13.47 -17.70 -3.36
N TYR A 117 -12.98 -16.59 -2.84
CA TYR A 117 -11.60 -16.46 -2.36
C TYR A 117 -11.57 -15.75 -1.01
N ILE A 118 -10.49 -15.96 -0.27
CA ILE A 118 -10.20 -15.22 0.95
C ILE A 118 -8.80 -14.62 0.88
N ILE A 119 -8.67 -13.38 1.29
CA ILE A 119 -7.39 -12.72 1.56
C ILE A 119 -7.21 -12.67 3.08
N LYS A 120 -6.14 -13.26 3.59
CA LYS A 120 -5.77 -13.24 5.02
C LYS A 120 -4.52 -12.39 5.17
N TYR A 121 -4.60 -11.30 5.93
CA TYR A 121 -3.47 -10.41 6.14
C TYR A 121 -2.70 -10.76 7.42
N LYS A 122 -1.40 -10.48 7.44
CA LYS A 122 -0.53 -10.71 8.61
C LYS A 122 -0.98 -9.93 9.85
N ASN A 123 -1.71 -8.82 9.69
CA ASN A 123 -2.33 -8.09 10.80
C ASN A 123 -3.61 -8.75 11.34
N GLY A 124 -4.11 -9.82 10.72
CA GLY A 124 -5.27 -10.60 11.17
C GLY A 124 -6.60 -10.20 10.53
N LYS A 125 -6.60 -9.11 9.74
CA LYS A 125 -7.74 -8.77 8.88
C LYS A 125 -7.97 -9.90 7.87
N THR A 126 -9.23 -10.20 7.56
CA THR A 126 -9.57 -11.10 6.45
C THR A 126 -10.62 -10.47 5.54
N GLU A 127 -10.53 -10.74 4.25
CA GLU A 127 -11.48 -10.26 3.24
C GLU A 127 -12.01 -11.44 2.43
N TYR A 128 -13.33 -11.55 2.32
CA TYR A 128 -14.01 -12.62 1.60
C TYR A 128 -14.55 -12.10 0.27
N LEU A 129 -14.00 -12.61 -0.82
CA LEU A 129 -14.29 -12.18 -2.17
C LEU A 129 -15.19 -13.23 -2.85
N TYR A 130 -16.34 -12.78 -3.37
CA TYR A 130 -17.32 -13.64 -4.04
C TYR A 130 -17.68 -13.06 -5.40
N ASN A 131 -18.13 -13.94 -6.29
CA ASN A 131 -18.50 -13.55 -7.65
C ASN A 131 -19.80 -12.72 -7.65
N TYR A 132 -19.76 -11.53 -8.22
CA TYR A 132 -20.93 -10.66 -8.38
C TYR A 132 -21.38 -10.47 -9.83
N LYS A 133 -20.58 -10.91 -10.80
CA LYS A 133 -20.93 -10.83 -12.21
C LYS A 133 -20.77 -12.23 -12.82
N TYR A 134 -21.87 -12.98 -12.79
CA TYR A 134 -21.98 -14.27 -13.47
C TYR A 134 -21.51 -14.11 -14.93
N GLY A 135 -20.42 -14.79 -15.31
CA GLY A 135 -19.79 -14.71 -16.64
C GLY A 135 -18.45 -13.98 -16.69
N ASP A 136 -18.28 -12.88 -15.95
CA ASP A 136 -17.07 -12.04 -16.02
C ASP A 136 -15.99 -12.44 -15.00
N ASN A 137 -16.28 -13.44 -14.14
CA ASN A 137 -15.38 -13.96 -13.12
C ASN A 137 -14.69 -12.87 -12.26
N LEU A 138 -15.44 -11.82 -11.92
CA LEU A 138 -15.03 -10.72 -11.06
C LEU A 138 -15.45 -11.02 -9.60
N PHE A 139 -14.47 -11.09 -8.70
CA PHE A 139 -14.69 -11.37 -7.29
C PHE A 139 -14.40 -10.12 -6.46
N LEU A 140 -15.39 -9.68 -5.70
CA LEU A 140 -15.38 -8.45 -4.90
C LEU A 140 -15.67 -8.78 -3.43
N PRO A 141 -15.13 -8.01 -2.47
CA PRO A 141 -15.32 -8.27 -1.05
C PRO A 141 -16.79 -8.10 -0.67
N GLN A 142 -17.35 -9.11 -0.01
CA GLN A 142 -18.67 -9.05 0.63
C GLN A 142 -18.60 -8.91 2.13
N LYS A 143 -17.54 -9.46 2.72
CA LYS A 143 -17.29 -9.42 4.15
C LYS A 143 -15.83 -9.13 4.39
N ILE A 144 -15.58 -8.23 5.33
CA ILE A 144 -14.27 -7.95 5.89
C ILE A 144 -14.38 -8.25 7.37
N PHE A 145 -13.43 -8.97 7.94
CA PHE A 145 -13.41 -9.24 9.37
C PHE A 145 -12.19 -8.60 10.03
N SER A 146 -12.39 -8.02 11.21
CA SER A 146 -11.29 -7.64 12.10
C SER A 146 -10.65 -8.89 12.72
N PRO A 147 -9.45 -8.79 13.34
CA PRO A 147 -8.82 -9.92 14.02
C PRO A 147 -9.70 -10.55 15.13
N LEU A 148 -10.62 -9.79 15.72
CA LEU A 148 -11.59 -10.25 16.72
C LEU A 148 -12.84 -10.90 16.11
N GLY A 149 -12.95 -10.91 14.78
CA GLY A 149 -14.07 -11.51 14.06
C GLY A 149 -15.28 -10.60 13.88
N TRP A 150 -15.17 -9.30 14.16
CA TRP A 150 -16.22 -8.33 13.85
C TRP A 150 -16.33 -8.12 12.35
N PRO A 151 -17.54 -8.10 11.75
CA PRO A 151 -17.71 -7.95 10.31
C PRO A 151 -17.97 -6.50 9.89
N LEU A 152 -17.45 -6.14 8.71
CA LEU A 152 -18.09 -5.20 7.80
C LEU A 152 -18.69 -5.98 6.64
N LYS A 153 -19.88 -5.60 6.19
CA LYS A 153 -20.57 -6.17 5.03
C LYS A 153 -20.65 -5.15 3.92
N LEU A 154 -20.26 -5.56 2.72
CA LEU A 154 -20.27 -4.76 1.51
C LEU A 154 -21.31 -5.31 0.55
N THR A 155 -22.25 -4.46 0.15
CA THR A 155 -23.33 -4.80 -0.79
C THR A 155 -23.02 -4.24 -2.15
N TRP A 156 -23.05 -5.10 -3.16
CA TRP A 156 -22.81 -4.73 -4.56
C TRP A 156 -24.05 -4.99 -5.40
N GLU A 157 -24.23 -4.17 -6.44
CA GLU A 157 -25.31 -4.31 -7.40
C GLU A 157 -24.74 -4.42 -8.82
N ASN A 158 -25.18 -5.45 -9.55
CA ASN A 158 -24.84 -5.61 -10.96
C ASN A 158 -25.84 -4.81 -11.80
N ARG A 159 -25.36 -3.79 -12.50
CA ARG A 159 -26.14 -2.91 -13.37
C ARG A 159 -25.73 -3.07 -14.84
N GLY A 160 -25.35 -4.30 -15.24
CA GLY A 160 -24.93 -4.63 -16.59
C GLY A 160 -23.45 -4.34 -16.82
N GLN A 161 -23.13 -3.15 -17.33
CA GLN A 161 -21.73 -2.76 -17.57
C GLN A 161 -20.95 -2.59 -16.27
N TYR A 162 -21.62 -2.11 -15.21
CA TYR A 162 -21.01 -1.81 -13.92
C TYR A 162 -21.41 -2.81 -12.83
N VAL A 163 -20.52 -3.01 -11.87
CA VAL A 163 -20.77 -3.68 -10.59
C VAL A 163 -20.47 -2.68 -9.49
N ASN A 164 -21.51 -2.00 -9.01
CA ASN A 164 -21.36 -0.85 -8.14
C ASN A 164 -21.47 -1.25 -6.67
N LEU A 165 -20.59 -0.70 -5.83
CA LEU A 165 -20.72 -0.79 -4.38
C LEU A 165 -21.85 0.14 -3.95
N THR A 166 -22.90 -0.36 -3.32
CA THR A 166 -24.05 0.47 -2.94
C THR A 166 -24.15 0.70 -1.43
N LYS A 167 -23.51 -0.14 -0.62
CA LYS A 167 -23.60 -0.05 0.83
C LYS A 167 -22.42 -0.69 1.55
N ILE A 168 -21.94 -0.05 2.62
CA ILE A 168 -21.07 -0.64 3.64
C ILE A 168 -21.80 -0.53 4.98
N GLU A 169 -21.97 -1.66 5.67
CA GLU A 169 -22.68 -1.76 6.95
C GLU A 169 -21.90 -2.63 7.94
N ASP A 170 -22.01 -2.33 9.22
CA ASP A 170 -21.56 -3.22 10.29
C ASP A 170 -22.76 -3.99 10.88
N ALA A 171 -22.63 -4.56 12.09
CA ALA A 171 -23.73 -5.30 12.72
C ALA A 171 -24.91 -4.42 13.16
N LYS A 172 -24.73 -3.11 13.31
CA LYS A 172 -25.69 -2.16 13.89
C LYS A 172 -26.11 -1.06 12.91
N ASP A 173 -25.16 -0.51 12.17
CA ASP A 173 -25.30 0.73 11.42
C ASP A 173 -24.87 0.60 9.96
N VAL A 174 -25.53 1.38 9.11
CA VAL A 174 -25.05 1.63 7.74
C VAL A 174 -24.01 2.74 7.84
N LEU A 175 -22.76 2.42 7.49
CA LEU A 175 -21.64 3.36 7.57
C LEU A 175 -21.50 4.18 6.29
N CYS A 176 -21.84 3.59 5.14
CA CYS A 176 -21.80 4.25 3.84
C CYS A 176 -22.91 3.74 2.94
N LYS A 177 -23.56 4.66 2.22
CA LYS A 177 -24.51 4.37 1.15
C LYS A 177 -24.08 5.12 -0.12
N ILE A 178 -24.13 4.44 -1.26
CA ILE A 178 -23.79 5.04 -2.55
C ILE A 178 -24.96 4.89 -3.52
N ASP A 179 -25.47 6.02 -3.99
CA ASP A 179 -26.50 6.12 -5.02
C ASP A 179 -25.84 6.48 -6.36
N TYR A 180 -26.24 5.82 -7.44
CA TYR A 180 -25.68 6.05 -8.77
C TYR A 180 -26.78 6.40 -9.77
N GLN A 181 -26.47 7.35 -10.65
CA GLN A 181 -27.22 7.63 -11.87
C GLN A 181 -26.38 7.19 -13.07
N PHE A 182 -26.53 5.92 -13.49
CA PHE A 182 -25.78 5.29 -14.58
C PHE A 182 -24.31 5.75 -14.63
N SER A 183 -23.90 6.39 -15.73
CA SER A 183 -22.56 6.92 -15.97
C SER A 183 -22.41 8.41 -15.70
N ASP A 184 -23.42 9.06 -15.11
CA ASP A 184 -23.45 10.53 -14.96
C ASP A 184 -22.86 10.96 -13.62
N TRP A 185 -23.30 10.34 -12.51
CA TRP A 185 -22.79 10.67 -11.18
C TRP A 185 -22.96 9.54 -10.17
N ALA A 186 -22.15 9.59 -9.12
CA ALA A 186 -22.28 8.79 -7.91
C ALA A 186 -22.35 9.72 -6.68
N ARG A 187 -23.28 9.44 -5.76
CA ARG A 187 -23.46 10.17 -4.51
C ARG A 187 -23.16 9.25 -3.34
N ILE A 188 -22.13 9.58 -2.58
CA ILE A 188 -21.65 8.83 -1.43
C ILE A 188 -22.13 9.55 -0.18
N THR A 189 -22.92 8.87 0.65
CA THR A 189 -23.40 9.38 1.95
C THR A 189 -22.80 8.54 3.05
N PHE A 190 -22.04 9.19 3.94
CA PHE A 190 -21.46 8.57 5.12
C PHE A 190 -22.37 8.76 6.34
N TRP A 191 -22.41 7.75 7.20
CA TRP A 191 -23.30 7.63 8.38
C TRP A 191 -24.75 8.09 8.11
N PRO A 192 -25.43 7.54 7.07
CA PRO A 192 -26.78 7.95 6.71
C PRO A 192 -27.76 7.86 7.89
N GLY A 193 -28.53 8.92 8.10
CA GLY A 193 -29.52 8.99 9.18
C GLY A 193 -28.95 9.36 10.56
N LYS A 194 -27.64 9.60 10.66
CA LYS A 194 -26.99 10.09 11.89
C LYS A 194 -26.77 11.61 11.85
N THR A 195 -26.51 12.21 13.00
CA THR A 195 -26.25 13.65 13.14
C THR A 195 -24.98 14.11 12.44
N GLU A 196 -24.01 13.22 12.36
CA GLU A 196 -22.69 13.39 11.75
C GLU A 196 -22.68 13.04 10.24
N SER A 197 -23.86 12.79 9.65
CA SER A 197 -23.96 12.42 8.24
C SER A 197 -23.46 13.52 7.31
N TYR A 198 -22.72 13.14 6.27
CA TYR A 198 -22.33 14.04 5.19
C TYR A 198 -22.21 13.32 3.85
N THR A 199 -22.15 14.10 2.77
CA THR A 199 -22.25 13.60 1.40
C THR A 199 -21.16 14.15 0.50
N PHE A 200 -20.60 13.27 -0.33
CA PHE A 200 -19.80 13.61 -1.50
C PHE A 200 -20.57 13.27 -2.78
N GLN A 201 -20.45 14.10 -3.81
CA GLN A 201 -20.94 13.82 -5.16
C GLN A 201 -19.75 13.75 -6.12
N LEU A 202 -19.69 12.67 -6.90
CA LEU A 202 -18.74 12.43 -7.96
C LEU A 202 -19.50 12.58 -9.28
N ASP A 203 -19.05 13.48 -10.14
CA ASP A 203 -19.67 13.74 -11.44
C ASP A 203 -18.72 13.33 -12.57
N PHE A 204 -19.26 12.62 -13.56
CA PHE A 204 -18.50 12.00 -14.62
C PHE A 204 -18.81 12.63 -15.99
N VAL A 205 -17.80 12.65 -16.87
CA VAL A 205 -17.96 13.00 -18.28
C VAL A 205 -17.24 11.95 -19.11
N ASN A 206 -17.98 11.27 -20.00
CA ASN A 206 -17.47 10.14 -20.80
C ASN A 206 -16.75 9.09 -19.93
N GLU A 207 -17.35 8.74 -18.78
CA GLU A 207 -16.79 7.81 -17.79
C GLU A 207 -15.52 8.28 -17.06
N TYR A 208 -15.01 9.49 -17.28
CA TYR A 208 -13.93 10.06 -16.47
C TYR A 208 -14.50 10.92 -15.34
N LEU A 209 -13.87 10.88 -14.16
CA LEU A 209 -14.26 11.70 -13.01
C LEU A 209 -13.83 13.15 -13.22
N TYR A 210 -14.78 14.08 -13.39
CA TYR A 210 -14.47 15.49 -13.61
C TYR A 210 -14.62 16.34 -12.36
N TRP A 211 -15.54 15.99 -11.47
CA TRP A 211 -15.76 16.74 -10.23
C TRP A 211 -15.98 15.85 -9.04
N VAL A 212 -15.44 16.28 -7.89
CA VAL A 212 -15.81 15.79 -6.57
C VAL A 212 -16.33 16.97 -5.78
N THR A 213 -17.53 16.86 -5.23
CA THR A 213 -18.19 17.93 -4.48
C THR A 213 -18.50 17.45 -3.07
N ASN A 214 -17.88 18.05 -2.05
CA ASN A 214 -18.26 17.86 -0.66
C ASN A 214 -19.42 18.80 -0.31
N LYS A 215 -20.54 18.22 0.12
CA LYS A 215 -21.79 18.90 0.47
C LYS A 215 -21.99 19.04 1.99
N SER A 216 -20.96 18.79 2.79
CA SER A 216 -21.02 18.86 4.26
C SER A 216 -20.99 20.29 4.82
N THR A 217 -20.54 21.26 4.03
CA THR A 217 -20.37 22.65 4.43
C THR A 217 -21.42 23.56 3.79
N SER A 218 -21.67 24.74 4.39
CA SER A 218 -22.65 25.72 3.89
C SER A 218 -22.37 26.22 2.48
N ARG A 219 -21.08 26.26 2.11
CA ARG A 219 -20.61 26.41 0.73
C ARG A 219 -20.01 25.08 0.30
N GLU A 220 -20.48 24.53 -0.81
CA GLU A 220 -19.92 23.30 -1.38
C GLU A 220 -18.43 23.47 -1.68
N LEU A 221 -17.64 22.45 -1.34
CA LEU A 221 -16.21 22.37 -1.66
C LEU A 221 -16.05 21.48 -2.89
N VAL A 222 -15.56 22.05 -3.99
CA VAL A 222 -15.47 21.36 -5.29
C VAL A 222 -14.01 21.18 -5.69
N TRP A 223 -13.64 19.94 -5.99
CA TRP A 223 -12.44 19.60 -6.73
C TRP A 223 -12.79 19.37 -8.19
N SER A 224 -11.94 19.81 -9.12
CA SER A 224 -12.08 19.53 -10.54
C SER A 224 -10.85 18.84 -11.11
N PHE A 225 -11.08 17.94 -12.08
CA PHE A 225 -10.09 17.08 -12.70
C PHE A 225 -10.16 17.27 -14.21
N ASN A 226 -9.02 17.54 -14.85
CA ASN A 226 -8.93 17.65 -16.31
C ASN A 226 -8.00 16.59 -16.88
N TYR A 227 -8.35 16.10 -18.06
CA TYR A 227 -7.65 15.01 -18.73
C TYR A 227 -7.34 15.40 -20.19
N ASP A 228 -6.18 14.99 -20.67
CA ASP A 228 -5.74 15.20 -22.06
C ASP A 228 -5.18 13.92 -22.68
N ASP A 229 -5.14 13.86 -24.01
CA ASP A 229 -4.43 12.80 -24.72
C ASP A 229 -2.94 13.13 -24.75
N VAL A 230 -2.18 12.32 -24.02
CA VAL A 230 -0.72 12.46 -23.87
C VAL A 230 0.04 11.36 -24.60
N GLY A 231 -0.61 10.67 -25.55
CA GLY A 231 -0.04 9.55 -26.30
C GLY A 231 -0.02 8.24 -25.52
N ALA A 232 -0.88 8.11 -24.49
CA ALA A 232 -0.96 6.94 -23.63
C ALA A 232 -2.02 5.91 -24.06
N GLY A 233 -2.80 6.23 -25.10
CA GLY A 233 -3.91 5.42 -25.61
C GLY A 233 -5.28 5.71 -24.96
N ASN A 234 -5.30 6.38 -23.81
CA ASN A 234 -6.50 6.91 -23.14
C ASN A 234 -6.21 8.33 -22.62
N PHE A 235 -7.26 9.09 -22.29
CA PHE A 235 -7.10 10.38 -21.62
C PHE A 235 -6.46 10.21 -20.24
N THR A 236 -5.48 11.06 -19.94
CA THR A 236 -4.67 11.03 -18.73
C THR A 236 -4.86 12.33 -17.96
N LEU A 237 -5.02 12.24 -16.65
CA LEU A 237 -5.17 13.39 -15.76
C LEU A 237 -3.97 14.34 -15.88
N THR A 238 -4.24 15.58 -16.30
CA THR A 238 -3.24 16.64 -16.46
C THR A 238 -3.38 17.76 -15.44
N GLN A 239 -4.53 17.87 -14.78
CA GLN A 239 -4.75 18.90 -13.76
C GLN A 239 -5.73 18.48 -12.67
N VAL A 240 -5.42 18.89 -11.44
CA VAL A 240 -6.34 18.86 -10.30
C VAL A 240 -6.44 20.26 -9.73
N LYS A 241 -7.67 20.73 -9.49
CA LYS A 241 -7.92 21.98 -8.79
C LYS A 241 -8.70 21.70 -7.52
N SER A 242 -8.20 22.23 -6.41
CA SER A 242 -8.81 22.11 -5.09
C SER A 242 -9.77 23.27 -4.79
N PRO A 243 -10.71 23.10 -3.85
CA PRO A 243 -11.63 24.16 -3.42
C PRO A 243 -10.93 25.34 -2.75
N THR A 244 -9.71 25.15 -2.25
CA THR A 244 -8.91 26.21 -1.60
C THR A 244 -8.19 27.11 -2.62
N GLY A 245 -8.21 26.75 -3.90
CA GLY A 245 -7.57 27.51 -4.98
C GLY A 245 -6.22 26.97 -5.43
N LEU A 246 -5.66 25.97 -4.75
CA LEU A 246 -4.48 25.25 -5.23
C LEU A 246 -4.81 24.53 -6.54
N THR A 247 -4.02 24.78 -7.57
CA THR A 247 -4.06 24.09 -8.86
C THR A 247 -2.75 23.33 -9.06
N GLU A 248 -2.86 22.05 -9.35
CA GLU A 248 -1.76 21.16 -9.68
C GLU A 248 -1.86 20.79 -11.15
N THR A 249 -0.83 21.09 -11.95
CA THR A 249 -0.79 20.79 -13.40
C THR A 249 0.46 19.99 -13.72
N VAL A 250 0.31 18.93 -14.51
CA VAL A 250 1.42 18.11 -15.01
C VAL A 250 1.45 18.14 -16.54
N ASN A 251 2.66 18.19 -17.10
CA ASN A 251 2.90 18.02 -18.52
C ASN A 251 3.67 16.73 -18.76
N TYR A 252 3.20 15.98 -19.75
CA TYR A 252 3.76 14.69 -20.12
C TYR A 252 4.61 14.79 -21.38
N GLN A 253 5.68 14.02 -21.41
CA GLN A 253 6.45 13.74 -22.62
C GLN A 253 6.11 12.33 -23.08
N ALA A 254 5.65 12.20 -24.32
CA ALA A 254 5.36 10.90 -24.92
C ALA A 254 6.64 10.11 -25.20
N GLY A 255 6.55 8.77 -25.17
CA GLY A 255 7.62 7.88 -25.64
C GLY A 255 8.85 7.78 -24.73
N VAL A 256 8.73 8.14 -23.45
CA VAL A 256 9.83 8.15 -22.48
C VAL A 256 10.05 6.76 -21.88
N MET A 257 9.00 6.16 -21.32
CA MET A 257 9.08 4.90 -20.59
C MET A 257 8.88 3.73 -21.55
N ARG A 258 9.99 3.27 -22.15
CA ARG A 258 10.01 2.19 -23.14
C ARG A 258 9.91 0.82 -22.47
N PHE A 259 9.29 -0.13 -23.16
CA PHE A 259 9.36 -1.55 -22.84
C PHE A 259 10.61 -2.19 -23.44
N PRO A 260 11.08 -3.33 -22.92
CA PRO A 260 12.00 -4.22 -23.65
C PRO A 260 11.50 -4.47 -25.08
N ASP A 261 12.41 -4.55 -26.05
CA ASP A 261 12.08 -4.63 -27.47
C ASP A 261 11.16 -5.84 -27.77
N GLU A 262 11.32 -6.93 -27.03
CA GLU A 262 10.52 -8.16 -27.14
C GLU A 262 9.04 -7.93 -26.85
N SER A 263 8.68 -6.88 -26.11
CA SER A 263 7.29 -6.59 -25.76
C SER A 263 6.44 -6.11 -26.94
N GLY A 264 7.05 -5.47 -27.95
CA GLY A 264 6.33 -4.83 -29.06
C GLY A 264 5.31 -3.74 -28.66
N LYS A 265 5.26 -3.34 -27.39
CA LYS A 265 4.33 -2.33 -26.86
C LYS A 265 4.88 -0.92 -27.10
N PRO A 266 4.01 0.07 -27.39
CA PRO A 266 4.43 1.46 -27.49
C PRO A 266 4.90 1.97 -26.12
N ALA A 267 5.89 2.86 -26.13
CA ALA A 267 6.41 3.45 -24.91
C ALA A 267 5.38 4.33 -24.20
N LEU A 268 5.37 4.31 -22.87
CA LEU A 268 4.47 5.10 -22.04
C LEU A 268 4.99 6.54 -21.91
N PRO A 269 4.09 7.52 -21.75
CA PRO A 269 4.47 8.88 -21.41
C PRO A 269 4.97 8.97 -19.97
N SER A 270 5.73 10.02 -19.67
CA SER A 270 6.20 10.36 -18.33
C SER A 270 6.02 11.85 -18.07
N VAL A 271 5.70 12.24 -16.83
CA VAL A 271 5.69 13.65 -16.43
C VAL A 271 7.11 14.20 -16.51
N TYR A 272 7.30 15.32 -17.20
CA TYR A 272 8.58 16.06 -17.22
C TYR A 272 8.48 17.40 -16.50
N ASN A 273 7.26 17.90 -16.27
CA ASN A 273 7.01 19.15 -15.57
C ASN A 273 5.77 19.03 -14.69
N TYR A 274 5.89 19.43 -13.43
CA TYR A 274 4.81 19.49 -12.46
C TYR A 274 4.81 20.87 -11.80
N ARG A 275 3.66 21.54 -11.87
CA ARG A 275 3.46 22.89 -11.36
C ARG A 275 2.37 22.88 -10.31
N GLN A 276 2.70 23.38 -9.13
CA GLN A 276 1.73 23.69 -8.08
C GLN A 276 1.58 25.20 -8.01
N SER A 277 0.37 25.69 -8.24
CA SER A 277 -0.01 27.09 -8.12
C SER A 277 -0.87 27.27 -6.87
N PRO A 278 -0.33 27.73 -5.73
CA PRO A 278 -1.09 27.86 -4.49
C PRO A 278 -2.24 28.87 -4.56
N GLY A 279 -2.17 29.80 -5.52
CA GLY A 279 -3.13 30.88 -5.69
C GLY A 279 -2.82 32.11 -4.82
N MET A 280 -3.73 33.08 -4.83
CA MET A 280 -3.65 34.33 -4.04
C MET A 280 -2.33 35.12 -4.21
N GLY A 281 -1.73 35.06 -5.40
CA GLY A 281 -0.48 35.78 -5.71
C GLY A 281 0.79 35.12 -5.15
N GLN A 282 0.70 33.94 -4.54
CA GLN A 282 1.88 33.16 -4.17
C GLN A 282 2.56 32.62 -5.45
N PRO A 283 3.90 32.56 -5.47
CA PRO A 283 4.64 32.04 -6.62
C PRO A 283 4.36 30.55 -6.82
N ASP A 284 4.45 30.12 -8.08
CA ASP A 284 4.35 28.70 -8.43
C ASP A 284 5.55 27.92 -7.88
N ILE A 285 5.29 26.69 -7.45
CA ILE A 285 6.31 25.68 -7.16
C ILE A 285 6.40 24.79 -8.39
N VAL A 286 7.53 24.81 -9.07
CA VAL A 286 7.74 24.05 -10.31
C VAL A 286 8.81 22.99 -10.09
N LYS A 287 8.48 21.77 -10.49
CA LYS A 287 9.38 20.62 -10.50
C LYS A 287 9.55 20.09 -11.91
N GLU A 288 10.78 19.81 -12.29
CA GLU A 288 11.13 19.17 -13.55
C GLU A 288 11.68 17.77 -13.30
N TYR A 289 11.36 16.83 -14.19
CA TYR A 289 11.73 15.43 -14.06
C TYR A 289 12.49 14.94 -15.29
N GLU A 290 13.60 14.26 -15.05
CA GLU A 290 14.41 13.59 -16.06
C GLU A 290 14.56 12.12 -15.70
N TYR A 291 14.58 11.26 -16.70
CA TYR A 291 14.68 9.80 -16.53
C TYR A 291 15.79 9.25 -17.42
N THR A 292 16.47 8.21 -16.95
CA THR A 292 17.44 7.48 -17.77
C THR A 292 16.77 6.71 -18.90
N VAL A 293 17.57 6.26 -19.87
CA VAL A 293 17.09 5.38 -20.95
C VAL A 293 16.63 4.05 -20.38
N SER A 294 17.47 3.39 -19.56
CA SER A 294 17.00 2.27 -18.73
C SER A 294 15.92 2.75 -17.78
N ASN A 295 14.92 1.92 -17.50
CA ASN A 295 13.74 2.35 -16.76
C ASN A 295 13.06 1.19 -16.02
N TYR A 296 12.01 1.53 -15.29
CA TYR A 296 11.26 0.60 -14.42
C TYR A 296 10.51 -0.52 -15.17
N LEU A 297 10.40 -0.44 -16.51
CA LEU A 297 9.82 -1.50 -17.36
C LEU A 297 10.87 -2.51 -17.84
N GLY A 298 12.16 -2.28 -17.55
CA GLY A 298 13.26 -3.16 -17.94
C GLY A 298 13.91 -2.82 -19.29
N TYR A 299 13.58 -1.68 -19.91
CA TYR A 299 14.23 -1.29 -21.18
C TYR A 299 15.74 -1.08 -21.02
N GLY A 300 16.51 -1.36 -22.06
CA GLY A 300 17.98 -1.38 -21.99
C GLY A 300 18.56 -2.71 -21.48
N ALA A 301 17.73 -3.63 -20.99
CA ALA A 301 18.07 -5.04 -20.85
C ALA A 301 17.56 -5.82 -22.08
N SER A 302 18.26 -6.89 -22.48
CA SER A 302 17.73 -7.87 -23.43
C SER A 302 17.18 -9.08 -22.67
N LEU A 303 15.88 -9.31 -22.79
CA LEU A 303 15.20 -10.39 -22.07
C LEU A 303 15.08 -11.66 -22.93
N GLY A 304 15.00 -11.53 -24.25
CA GLY A 304 14.80 -12.66 -25.16
C GLY A 304 13.63 -13.54 -24.71
N LYS A 305 13.92 -14.83 -24.47
CA LYS A 305 12.90 -15.80 -24.01
C LYS A 305 12.43 -15.59 -22.56
N ALA A 306 13.09 -14.73 -21.78
CA ALA A 306 12.69 -14.42 -20.42
C ALA A 306 11.58 -13.36 -20.36
N TRP A 307 11.21 -12.75 -21.49
CA TRP A 307 10.05 -11.87 -21.55
C TRP A 307 8.74 -12.64 -21.45
N ASN A 308 7.79 -12.17 -20.64
CA ASN A 308 6.48 -12.76 -20.43
C ASN A 308 5.43 -11.68 -20.14
N GLU A 309 4.34 -11.64 -20.91
CA GLU A 309 3.27 -10.63 -20.75
C GLU A 309 2.50 -10.72 -19.41
N ASP A 310 2.50 -11.89 -18.78
CA ASP A 310 1.83 -12.18 -17.51
C ASP A 310 2.78 -12.04 -16.29
N GLU A 311 3.97 -11.46 -16.48
CA GLU A 311 4.95 -11.19 -15.43
C GLU A 311 5.42 -9.74 -15.44
N ASP A 312 5.91 -9.29 -14.29
CA ASP A 312 6.74 -8.11 -14.22
C ASP A 312 8.14 -8.45 -14.73
N ASN A 313 8.45 -7.93 -15.91
CA ASN A 313 9.62 -8.32 -16.68
C ASN A 313 10.93 -7.73 -16.15
N ILE A 314 10.91 -6.66 -15.34
CA ILE A 314 12.16 -6.14 -14.79
C ILE A 314 12.80 -7.15 -13.83
N TYR A 315 11.98 -7.96 -13.15
CA TYR A 315 12.45 -9.02 -12.27
C TYR A 315 13.12 -10.20 -13.00
N ASN A 316 12.97 -10.26 -14.33
CA ASN A 316 13.65 -11.21 -15.20
C ASN A 316 14.98 -10.66 -15.74
N VAL A 317 15.34 -9.41 -15.43
CA VAL A 317 16.64 -8.82 -15.75
C VAL A 317 17.70 -9.38 -14.79
N VAL A 318 18.51 -10.30 -15.30
CA VAL A 318 19.61 -10.97 -14.58
C VAL A 318 20.98 -10.32 -14.79
N MET A 319 21.01 -9.10 -15.33
CA MET A 319 22.21 -8.27 -15.34
C MET A 319 22.43 -7.71 -13.92
N ASP A 320 23.61 -7.91 -13.36
CA ASP A 320 23.94 -7.50 -11.99
C ASP A 320 24.11 -5.99 -11.84
N ASP A 321 24.41 -5.29 -12.93
CA ASP A 321 24.62 -3.85 -13.01
C ASP A 321 23.41 -3.06 -13.55
N TYR A 322 22.28 -3.73 -13.83
CA TYR A 322 21.10 -3.03 -14.34
C TYR A 322 20.56 -2.06 -13.31
N THR A 323 20.67 -0.78 -13.63
CA THR A 323 20.14 0.33 -12.85
C THR A 323 19.39 1.29 -13.75
N TYR A 324 18.44 1.99 -13.16
CA TYR A 324 17.76 3.13 -13.78
C TYR A 324 17.62 4.25 -12.76
N SER A 325 17.37 5.46 -13.24
CA SER A 325 17.41 6.63 -12.39
C SER A 325 16.38 7.68 -12.80
N SER A 326 16.05 8.51 -11.82
CA SER A 326 15.30 9.75 -12.04
C SER A 326 15.97 10.92 -11.35
N THR A 327 15.79 12.10 -11.91
CA THR A 327 16.23 13.37 -11.33
C THR A 327 15.05 14.31 -11.26
N GLU A 328 14.75 14.81 -10.06
CA GLU A 328 13.74 15.83 -9.78
C GLU A 328 14.43 17.16 -9.46
N LYS A 329 14.09 18.22 -10.18
CA LYS A 329 14.67 19.56 -9.99
C LYS A 329 13.59 20.52 -9.52
N LEU A 330 13.78 21.16 -8.37
CA LEU A 330 12.96 22.29 -7.92
C LEU A 330 13.44 23.57 -8.61
N ILE A 331 12.58 24.20 -9.39
CA ILE A 331 12.87 25.42 -10.14
C ILE A 331 12.27 26.64 -9.43
N VAL A 332 13.11 27.62 -9.11
CA VAL A 332 12.72 28.93 -8.54
C VAL A 332 13.40 30.03 -9.35
N ASP A 333 12.64 31.04 -9.80
CA ASP A 333 13.14 32.13 -10.66
C ASP A 333 13.94 31.63 -11.89
N ASN A 334 13.42 30.59 -12.56
CA ASN A 334 14.06 29.92 -13.70
C ASN A 334 15.46 29.35 -13.41
N ARG A 335 15.75 29.03 -12.16
CA ARG A 335 17.00 28.40 -11.72
C ARG A 335 16.72 27.16 -10.88
N GLU A 336 17.58 26.15 -11.03
CA GLU A 336 17.59 24.98 -10.17
C GLU A 336 18.01 25.40 -8.75
N LEU A 337 17.14 25.17 -7.77
CA LEU A 337 17.41 25.42 -6.36
C LEU A 337 17.82 24.13 -5.63
N VAL A 338 17.11 23.04 -5.90
CA VAL A 338 17.35 21.72 -5.31
C VAL A 338 17.27 20.68 -6.42
N SER A 339 18.16 19.70 -6.39
CA SER A 339 18.14 18.55 -7.27
C SER A 339 18.17 17.26 -6.46
N ILE A 340 17.26 16.34 -6.76
CA ILE A 340 17.14 15.04 -6.10
C ILE A 340 17.31 13.96 -7.17
N SER A 341 18.42 13.22 -7.10
CA SER A 341 18.70 12.09 -7.99
C SER A 341 18.49 10.78 -7.26
N ARG A 342 17.79 9.84 -7.89
CA ARG A 342 17.43 8.53 -7.35
C ARG A 342 17.92 7.43 -8.26
N ILE A 343 18.53 6.39 -7.71
CA ILE A 343 19.02 5.23 -8.45
C ILE A 343 18.31 3.99 -7.93
N TYR A 344 17.76 3.20 -8.84
CA TYR A 344 17.05 1.97 -8.56
C TYR A 344 17.74 0.78 -9.25
N ASN A 345 17.62 -0.41 -8.68
CA ASN A 345 18.05 -1.65 -9.32
C ASN A 345 16.88 -2.37 -10.04
N SER A 346 17.18 -3.51 -10.70
CA SER A 346 16.18 -4.36 -11.38
C SER A 346 15.12 -5.00 -10.46
N TYR A 347 15.19 -4.76 -9.15
CA TYR A 347 14.20 -5.20 -8.17
C TYR A 347 13.31 -4.07 -7.66
N TYR A 348 13.35 -2.89 -8.30
CA TYR A 348 12.68 -1.64 -7.91
C TYR A 348 13.18 -0.99 -6.62
N LEU A 349 14.24 -1.52 -6.02
CA LEU A 349 14.79 -1.04 -4.75
C LEU A 349 15.57 0.25 -4.98
N LEU A 350 15.30 1.27 -4.17
CA LEU A 350 16.02 2.55 -4.18
C LEU A 350 17.38 2.35 -3.50
N ILE A 351 18.43 2.20 -4.29
CA ILE A 351 19.78 1.91 -3.78
C ILE A 351 20.56 3.19 -3.43
N SER A 352 20.18 4.33 -4.02
CA SER A 352 20.76 5.64 -3.68
C SER A 352 19.78 6.78 -3.94
N GLU A 353 19.70 7.73 -3.02
CA GLU A 353 19.07 9.04 -3.21
C GLU A 353 20.07 10.13 -2.83
N THR A 354 20.28 11.10 -3.71
CA THR A 354 21.15 12.26 -3.47
C THR A 354 20.34 13.54 -3.61
N THR A 355 20.19 14.29 -2.52
CA THR A 355 19.65 15.65 -2.53
C THR A 355 20.79 16.64 -2.51
N ARG A 356 20.87 17.52 -3.51
CA ARG A 356 21.85 18.59 -3.62
C ARG A 356 21.16 19.96 -3.55
N GLN A 357 21.72 20.84 -2.74
CA GLN A 357 21.37 22.26 -2.71
C GLN A 357 22.64 23.08 -2.56
N ASN A 358 22.98 23.88 -3.58
CA ASN A 358 24.26 24.59 -3.66
C ASN A 358 25.44 23.61 -3.45
N SER A 359 26.33 23.89 -2.48
CA SER A 359 27.48 23.05 -2.13
C SER A 359 27.17 21.93 -1.14
N CYS A 360 25.94 21.87 -0.60
CA CYS A 360 25.51 20.85 0.34
C CYS A 360 24.89 19.66 -0.38
N GLU A 361 25.22 18.45 0.09
CA GLU A 361 24.62 17.19 -0.37
C GLU A 361 24.19 16.33 0.83
N VAL A 362 23.04 15.69 0.70
CA VAL A 362 22.61 14.59 1.56
C VAL A 362 22.45 13.36 0.67
N ILE A 363 23.21 12.31 0.97
CA ILE A 363 23.22 11.05 0.22
C ILE A 363 22.70 9.95 1.14
N VAL A 364 21.66 9.25 0.73
CA VAL A 364 21.16 8.04 1.40
C VAL A 364 21.47 6.86 0.48
N GLU A 365 22.19 5.87 0.98
CA GLU A 365 22.52 4.63 0.28
C GLU A 365 21.91 3.46 1.05
N THR A 366 21.29 2.51 0.36
CA THR A 366 20.65 1.35 1.00
C THR A 366 21.14 0.05 0.38
N ASP A 367 21.81 -0.78 1.19
CA ASP A 367 22.10 -2.18 0.86
C ASP A 367 20.89 -3.04 1.23
N TYR A 368 20.51 -3.95 0.34
CA TYR A 368 19.35 -4.82 0.50
C TYR A 368 19.78 -6.29 0.56
N TYR A 369 18.86 -7.17 0.96
CA TYR A 369 19.10 -8.61 0.88
C TYR A 369 19.09 -9.18 -0.55
N ALA A 370 18.66 -8.36 -1.53
CA ALA A 370 18.69 -8.70 -2.94
C ALA A 370 20.07 -9.17 -3.39
N LYS A 371 20.07 -10.21 -4.23
CA LYS A 371 21.27 -10.77 -4.84
C LYS A 371 21.29 -10.38 -6.31
N PRO A 372 22.14 -9.42 -6.72
CA PRO A 372 22.25 -9.00 -8.10
C PRO A 372 22.45 -10.19 -9.05
N GLY A 373 21.86 -10.12 -10.24
CA GLY A 373 21.96 -11.14 -11.27
C GLY A 373 21.14 -12.43 -11.03
N LEU A 374 20.41 -12.53 -9.93
CA LEU A 374 19.48 -13.65 -9.71
C LEU A 374 18.06 -13.30 -10.18
N SER A 375 17.39 -14.26 -10.81
CA SER A 375 15.96 -14.14 -11.10
C SER A 375 15.13 -14.04 -9.81
N PHE A 376 13.91 -13.50 -9.92
CA PHE A 376 12.98 -13.36 -8.79
C PHE A 376 12.88 -14.63 -7.92
N ASP A 377 12.71 -15.79 -8.55
CA ASP A 377 12.51 -17.06 -7.83
C ASP A 377 13.71 -17.45 -6.97
N LYS A 378 14.93 -17.05 -7.37
CA LYS A 378 16.17 -17.31 -6.65
C LYS A 378 16.50 -16.27 -5.58
N GLN A 379 15.74 -15.17 -5.52
CA GLN A 379 15.91 -14.19 -4.44
C GLN A 379 15.54 -14.78 -3.07
N PRO A 380 16.25 -14.40 -2.00
CA PRO A 380 15.84 -14.73 -0.63
C PRO A 380 14.48 -14.09 -0.31
N LYS A 381 13.74 -14.65 0.65
CA LYS A 381 12.37 -14.17 0.95
C LYS A 381 12.32 -12.70 1.37
N GLN A 382 13.37 -12.24 2.06
CA GLN A 382 13.53 -10.88 2.58
C GLN A 382 14.24 -9.92 1.61
N PHE A 383 14.40 -10.25 0.32
CA PHE A 383 15.26 -9.50 -0.61
C PHE A 383 14.94 -7.99 -0.73
N GLN A 384 13.69 -7.60 -0.50
CA GLN A 384 13.22 -6.21 -0.57
C GLN A 384 13.46 -5.42 0.72
N LEU A 385 13.89 -6.08 1.80
CA LEU A 385 14.11 -5.44 3.09
C LEU A 385 15.52 -4.84 3.15
N PRO A 386 15.68 -3.63 3.72
CA PRO A 386 16.97 -3.01 3.87
C PRO A 386 17.83 -3.86 4.82
N LYS A 387 19.11 -3.98 4.55
CA LYS A 387 20.09 -4.63 5.41
C LYS A 387 20.96 -3.59 6.09
N GLU A 388 21.34 -2.56 5.35
CA GLU A 388 22.10 -1.41 5.83
C GLU A 388 21.59 -0.15 5.13
N GLU A 389 21.39 0.92 5.89
CA GLU A 389 21.16 2.25 5.36
C GLU A 389 22.29 3.16 5.84
N LYS A 390 22.91 3.87 4.91
CA LYS A 390 23.97 4.82 5.18
C LYS A 390 23.54 6.21 4.73
N LYS A 391 23.47 7.14 5.67
CA LYS A 391 23.14 8.54 5.41
C LYS A 391 24.38 9.40 5.55
N THR A 392 24.72 10.15 4.52
CA THR A 392 25.93 10.97 4.44
C THR A 392 25.57 12.42 4.16
N TRP A 393 26.05 13.34 4.99
CA TRP A 393 26.00 14.78 4.76
C TRP A 393 27.36 15.25 4.28
N ARG A 394 27.39 16.01 3.19
CA ARG A 394 28.63 16.55 2.61
C ARG A 394 28.49 18.04 2.34
N GLU A 395 29.52 18.80 2.72
CA GLU A 395 29.71 20.20 2.34
C GLU A 395 30.91 20.28 1.40
N ASN A 396 30.63 20.31 0.10
CA ASN A 396 31.63 20.23 -0.95
C ASN A 396 32.62 21.40 -0.92
N SER A 397 32.18 22.61 -0.53
CA SER A 397 33.06 23.79 -0.50
C SER A 397 34.12 23.72 0.60
N LYS A 398 33.87 22.94 1.66
CA LYS A 398 34.77 22.75 2.80
C LYS A 398 35.43 21.38 2.84
N ASN A 399 35.09 20.50 1.89
CA ASN A 399 35.49 19.09 1.87
C ASN A 399 35.19 18.38 3.22
N GLN A 400 34.03 18.70 3.83
CA GLN A 400 33.59 18.11 5.09
C GLN A 400 32.50 17.07 4.84
N CYS A 401 32.53 15.99 5.61
CA CYS A 401 31.62 14.86 5.45
C CYS A 401 31.33 14.22 6.80
N ARG A 402 30.08 13.79 7.03
CA ARG A 402 29.65 12.97 8.17
C ARG A 402 28.72 11.88 7.66
N SER A 403 28.86 10.66 8.17
CA SER A 403 27.94 9.57 7.87
C SER A 403 27.35 8.96 9.14
N GLU A 404 26.11 8.48 9.02
CA GLU A 404 25.40 7.66 9.99
C GLU A 404 25.01 6.34 9.31
N ILE A 405 25.05 5.24 10.04
CA ILE A 405 24.72 3.90 9.53
C ILE A 405 23.69 3.26 10.46
N THR A 406 22.61 2.75 9.87
CA THR A 406 21.65 1.87 10.54
C THR A 406 21.74 0.49 9.90
N THR A 407 21.90 -0.57 10.69
CA THR A 407 21.89 -1.95 10.18
C THR A 407 20.70 -2.71 10.72
N THR A 408 20.15 -3.63 9.92
CA THR A 408 19.00 -4.44 10.30
C THR A 408 19.16 -5.89 9.84
N THR A 409 18.52 -6.81 10.56
CA THR A 409 18.36 -8.19 10.10
C THR A 409 16.90 -8.63 10.17
N PHE A 410 16.52 -9.54 9.28
CA PHE A 410 15.15 -10.02 9.16
C PHE A 410 15.09 -11.55 9.05
N ASP A 411 14.03 -12.12 9.59
CA ASP A 411 13.68 -13.52 9.35
C ASP A 411 13.13 -13.72 7.91
N PRO A 412 12.97 -14.97 7.45
CA PRO A 412 12.38 -15.24 6.13
C PRO A 412 10.91 -14.82 5.99
N GLU A 413 10.21 -14.49 7.08
CA GLU A 413 8.81 -14.02 7.08
C GLU A 413 8.72 -12.48 7.06
N GLY A 414 9.85 -11.79 7.02
CA GLY A 414 9.99 -10.35 6.97
C GLY A 414 9.84 -9.65 8.32
N ASN A 415 9.99 -10.37 9.43
CA ASN A 415 10.01 -9.78 10.76
C ASN A 415 11.42 -9.26 11.09
N LEU A 416 11.50 -8.03 11.63
CA LEU A 416 12.75 -7.43 12.09
C LEU A 416 13.29 -8.22 13.28
N LEU A 417 14.51 -8.73 13.18
CA LEU A 417 15.20 -9.49 14.24
C LEU A 417 16.19 -8.63 15.00
N THR A 418 16.95 -7.79 14.32
CA THR A 418 17.89 -6.85 14.97
C THR A 418 17.88 -5.51 14.25
N LYS A 419 18.07 -4.42 15.00
CA LYS A 419 18.34 -3.07 14.50
C LYS A 419 19.47 -2.44 15.31
N ILE A 420 20.49 -1.92 14.64
CA ILE A 420 21.56 -1.13 15.26
C ILE A 420 21.46 0.28 14.70
N GLU A 421 21.26 1.26 15.58
CA GLU A 421 21.13 2.67 15.24
C GLU A 421 22.50 3.37 15.14
N PRO A 422 22.59 4.58 14.56
CA PRO A 422 23.86 5.28 14.38
C PRO A 422 24.59 5.63 15.69
N ASP A 423 23.88 5.69 16.82
CA ASP A 423 24.45 5.91 18.14
C ASP A 423 25.06 4.64 18.75
N GLY A 424 24.86 3.46 18.13
CA GLY A 424 25.31 2.16 18.62
C GLY A 424 24.25 1.38 19.41
N THR A 425 23.07 1.95 19.65
CA THR A 425 21.97 1.26 20.34
C THR A 425 21.49 0.07 19.51
N LYS A 426 21.45 -1.11 20.13
CA LYS A 426 21.02 -2.36 19.50
C LYS A 426 19.66 -2.79 20.05
N THR A 427 18.68 -2.96 19.18
CA THR A 427 17.39 -3.58 19.51
C THR A 427 17.29 -4.97 18.87
N GLU A 428 16.87 -5.97 19.64
CA GLU A 428 16.67 -7.35 19.19
C GLU A 428 15.22 -7.77 19.44
N TYR A 429 14.66 -8.55 18.53
CA TYR A 429 13.31 -9.09 18.62
C TYR A 429 13.34 -10.61 18.43
N ILE A 430 12.64 -11.30 19.32
CA ILE A 430 12.37 -12.73 19.24
C ILE A 430 10.86 -12.88 19.03
N TYR A 431 10.45 -13.71 18.09
CA TYR A 431 9.04 -13.96 17.79
C TYR A 431 8.65 -15.37 18.22
N TYR A 432 7.39 -15.55 18.60
CA TYR A 432 6.79 -16.87 18.79
C TYR A 432 6.64 -17.59 17.45
N ASP A 433 6.79 -18.92 17.45
CA ASP A 433 6.43 -19.75 16.30
C ASP A 433 4.93 -19.61 16.01
N SER A 434 4.56 -19.68 14.73
CA SER A 434 3.17 -19.69 14.28
C SER A 434 2.29 -20.77 14.95
N LYS A 435 2.88 -21.86 15.43
CA LYS A 435 2.22 -22.96 16.17
C LYS A 435 2.02 -22.67 17.66
N GLY A 436 2.47 -21.52 18.15
CA GLY A 436 2.42 -21.16 19.56
C GLY A 436 3.52 -21.81 20.39
N GLU A 437 3.52 -21.49 21.69
CA GLU A 437 4.48 -21.97 22.68
C GLU A 437 3.79 -22.22 24.03
N THR A 438 4.16 -23.33 24.66
CA THR A 438 3.71 -23.70 26.01
C THR A 438 4.92 -24.08 26.84
N ASP A 439 5.08 -23.45 28.01
CA ASP A 439 6.14 -23.77 28.97
C ASP A 439 5.52 -24.34 30.24
N LYS A 440 5.98 -25.53 30.66
CA LYS A 440 5.51 -26.23 31.88
C LYS A 440 3.97 -26.30 32.03
N GLY A 441 3.26 -26.44 30.91
CA GLY A 441 1.79 -26.51 30.88
C GLY A 441 1.09 -25.15 30.86
N ILE A 442 1.82 -24.04 30.88
CA ILE A 442 1.29 -22.68 30.75
C ILE A 442 1.45 -22.25 29.28
N VAL A 443 0.33 -21.93 28.62
CA VAL A 443 0.36 -21.38 27.26
C VAL A 443 0.90 -19.95 27.33
N LEU A 444 2.06 -19.71 26.71
CA LEU A 444 2.67 -18.37 26.62
C LEU A 444 2.20 -17.62 25.37
N CYS A 445 2.00 -18.36 24.28
CA CYS A 445 1.40 -17.85 23.07
C CYS A 445 0.62 -19.00 22.40
N PRO A 446 -0.67 -18.82 22.09
CA PRO A 446 -1.40 -19.80 21.30
C PRO A 446 -0.92 -19.84 19.84
N PRO A 447 -1.32 -20.87 19.06
CA PRO A 447 -1.14 -20.85 17.61
C PRO A 447 -1.76 -19.59 16.98
N GLU A 448 -1.10 -19.01 15.99
CA GLU A 448 -1.66 -17.89 15.23
C GLU A 448 -2.75 -18.41 14.28
N PRO A 449 -3.98 -17.84 14.31
CA PRO A 449 -5.12 -18.39 13.59
C PRO A 449 -4.94 -18.56 12.07
N ASN A 450 -4.10 -17.76 11.45
CA ASN A 450 -3.83 -17.77 10.01
C ASN A 450 -2.44 -18.34 9.66
N GLY A 451 -1.68 -18.83 10.64
CA GLY A 451 -0.33 -19.38 10.49
C GLY A 451 0.73 -18.36 10.06
N PHE A 452 0.70 -17.13 10.58
CA PHE A 452 1.79 -16.15 10.43
C PHE A 452 2.69 -16.13 11.68
N VAL A 453 3.99 -15.91 11.47
CA VAL A 453 4.93 -15.54 12.55
C VAL A 453 4.83 -14.01 12.73
N ARG A 454 4.19 -13.56 13.80
CA ARG A 454 3.93 -12.12 14.03
C ARG A 454 3.91 -11.67 15.49
N PHE A 455 3.80 -12.59 16.44
CA PHE A 455 3.72 -12.24 17.86
C PHE A 455 5.12 -12.10 18.43
N VAL A 456 5.48 -10.91 18.89
CA VAL A 456 6.76 -10.65 19.55
C VAL A 456 6.74 -11.36 20.90
N LYS A 457 7.74 -12.20 21.15
CA LYS A 457 7.99 -12.87 22.43
C LYS A 457 8.84 -12.00 23.34
N THR A 458 9.93 -11.46 22.81
CA THR A 458 10.90 -10.66 23.56
C THR A 458 11.40 -9.52 22.68
N GLN A 459 11.52 -8.35 23.28
CA GLN A 459 12.29 -7.22 22.76
C GLN A 459 13.43 -6.93 23.74
N ILE A 460 14.65 -6.77 23.24
CA ILE A 460 15.84 -6.46 24.04
C ILE A 460 16.45 -5.18 23.47
N VAL A 461 16.68 -4.17 24.31
CA VAL A 461 17.35 -2.91 23.96
C VAL A 461 18.65 -2.84 24.74
N THR A 462 19.75 -3.03 24.03
CA THR A 462 21.11 -2.89 24.55
C THR A 462 21.62 -1.49 24.21
N PRO A 463 21.93 -0.66 25.22
CA PRO A 463 22.44 0.69 24.99
C PRO A 463 23.81 0.64 24.30
N ALA A 464 24.18 1.75 23.66
CA ALA A 464 25.51 1.91 23.10
C ALA A 464 26.59 1.82 24.19
N ASP A 465 27.76 1.31 23.81
CA ASP A 465 28.93 1.26 24.70
C ASP A 465 29.37 2.69 25.06
N SER A 466 29.53 2.96 26.36
CA SER A 466 29.87 4.29 26.87
C SER A 466 30.60 4.20 28.22
N GLU A 467 31.22 5.31 28.65
CA GLU A 467 31.86 5.39 29.97
C GLU A 467 30.86 5.29 31.14
N PHE A 468 29.57 5.46 30.86
CA PHE A 468 28.51 5.36 31.84
C PHE A 468 27.79 4.03 31.74
N TYR A 469 27.47 3.46 32.90
CA TYR A 469 26.61 2.29 32.96
C TYR A 469 25.19 2.66 32.49
N ALA A 470 24.72 1.96 31.47
CA ALA A 470 23.34 1.98 31.04
C ALA A 470 22.83 0.53 31.00
N PRO A 471 21.71 0.22 31.67
CA PRO A 471 21.22 -1.14 31.79
C PRO A 471 20.53 -1.62 30.51
N VAL A 472 20.62 -2.92 30.22
CA VAL A 472 19.87 -3.56 29.13
C VAL A 472 18.39 -3.60 29.48
N GLN A 473 17.52 -3.09 28.61
CA GLN A 473 16.07 -3.19 28.82
C GLN A 473 15.53 -4.42 28.08
N GLN A 474 14.77 -5.26 28.77
CA GLN A 474 14.10 -6.41 28.15
C GLN A 474 12.61 -6.35 28.41
N THR A 475 11.81 -6.45 27.36
CA THR A 475 10.35 -6.60 27.46
C THR A 475 9.94 -7.97 26.94
N THR A 476 9.25 -8.76 27.75
CA THR A 476 8.67 -10.06 27.35
C THR A 476 7.15 -9.97 27.31
N TYR A 477 6.55 -10.66 26.34
CA TYR A 477 5.11 -10.61 26.10
C TYR A 477 4.52 -12.02 26.17
N ALA A 478 3.30 -12.14 26.70
CA ALA A 478 2.50 -13.35 26.60
C ALA A 478 1.11 -13.04 26.03
N TYR A 479 0.51 -14.06 25.41
CA TYR A 479 -0.74 -13.95 24.66
C TYR A 479 -1.70 -15.07 25.08
N ALA A 480 -2.99 -14.84 24.91
CA ALA A 480 -4.03 -15.84 25.15
C ALA A 480 -5.08 -15.87 24.03
N GLN A 481 -5.80 -16.99 23.95
CA GLN A 481 -6.93 -17.13 23.03
C GLN A 481 -8.17 -16.51 23.63
N TYR A 482 -8.88 -15.74 22.82
CA TYR A 482 -10.20 -15.23 23.13
C TYR A 482 -11.18 -15.64 22.03
N PRO A 483 -12.39 -16.12 22.36
CA PRO A 483 -13.34 -16.51 21.33
C PRO A 483 -13.71 -15.30 20.48
N CYS A 484 -13.75 -15.50 19.16
CA CYS A 484 -14.29 -14.48 18.26
C CYS A 484 -15.81 -14.37 18.46
N ILE A 485 -16.38 -13.25 17.99
CA ILE A 485 -17.84 -13.10 17.99
C ILE A 485 -18.52 -14.18 17.12
N ALA A 486 -19.73 -14.56 17.50
CA ALA A 486 -20.54 -15.51 16.74
C ALA A 486 -20.70 -15.06 15.27
N GLY A 487 -20.50 -16.00 14.33
CA GLY A 487 -20.55 -15.72 12.89
C GLY A 487 -19.23 -15.24 12.27
N SER A 488 -18.18 -15.07 13.08
CA SER A 488 -16.80 -14.90 12.62
C SER A 488 -16.32 -16.09 11.77
N SER A 489 -15.39 -15.81 10.86
CA SER A 489 -14.66 -16.81 10.08
C SER A 489 -13.67 -17.65 10.90
N LEU A 490 -13.13 -17.05 11.96
CA LEU A 490 -12.20 -17.68 12.90
C LEU A 490 -12.93 -17.98 14.21
N SER A 491 -12.54 -19.07 14.87
CA SER A 491 -13.10 -19.47 16.17
C SER A 491 -12.49 -18.70 17.35
N TYR A 492 -11.28 -18.18 17.20
CA TYR A 492 -10.59 -17.40 18.23
C TYR A 492 -9.66 -16.35 17.65
N ALA A 493 -9.42 -15.32 18.44
CA ALA A 493 -8.39 -14.31 18.27
C ALA A 493 -7.27 -14.54 19.31
N VAL A 494 -6.08 -14.00 19.05
CA VAL A 494 -4.95 -14.04 19.97
C VAL A 494 -4.61 -12.62 20.39
N LEU A 495 -4.68 -12.35 21.69
CA LEU A 495 -4.48 -11.03 22.27
C LEU A 495 -3.34 -11.05 23.27
N GLN A 496 -2.58 -9.95 23.35
CA GLN A 496 -1.54 -9.77 24.37
C GLN A 496 -2.21 -9.63 25.73
N THR A 497 -1.87 -10.51 26.66
CA THR A 497 -2.43 -10.54 28.03
C THR A 497 -1.39 -10.18 29.08
N GLN A 498 -0.10 -10.22 28.74
CA GLN A 498 0.96 -9.86 29.67
C GLN A 498 2.09 -9.13 28.95
N GLU A 499 2.66 -8.16 29.65
CA GLU A 499 3.92 -7.48 29.31
C GLU A 499 4.76 -7.41 30.58
N THR A 500 6.03 -7.79 30.49
CA THR A 500 6.97 -7.78 31.61
C THR A 500 8.25 -7.07 31.19
N LEU A 501 8.58 -5.98 31.88
CA LEU A 501 9.76 -5.15 31.65
C LEU A 501 10.81 -5.40 32.73
N CYS A 502 12.03 -5.73 32.31
CA CYS A 502 13.21 -5.86 33.14
C CYS A 502 14.30 -4.86 32.72
N SER A 503 15.09 -4.43 33.70
CA SER A 503 16.34 -3.68 33.52
C SER A 503 17.46 -4.55 34.05
N ASP A 504 18.31 -5.04 33.16
CA ASP A 504 19.20 -6.18 33.40
C ASP A 504 18.39 -7.35 33.98
N ASP A 505 18.82 -7.90 35.11
CA ASP A 505 18.13 -8.98 35.81
C ASP A 505 17.04 -8.48 36.79
N VAL A 506 16.77 -7.17 36.84
CA VAL A 506 15.80 -6.57 37.77
C VAL A 506 14.45 -6.37 37.08
N LEU A 507 13.42 -7.06 37.58
CA LEU A 507 12.03 -6.82 37.18
C LEU A 507 11.58 -5.42 37.60
N LEU A 508 11.13 -4.61 36.65
CA LEU A 508 10.62 -3.26 36.88
C LEU A 508 9.09 -3.21 36.90
N LEU A 509 8.44 -3.88 35.94
CA LEU A 509 7.00 -3.77 35.73
C LEU A 509 6.44 -5.05 35.12
N THR A 510 5.28 -5.48 35.60
CA THR A 510 4.43 -6.46 34.92
C THR A 510 3.04 -5.88 34.76
N ILE A 511 2.55 -5.83 33.52
CA ILE A 511 1.18 -5.45 33.18
C ILE A 511 0.45 -6.72 32.79
N ASN A 512 -0.68 -7.00 33.44
CA ASN A 512 -1.61 -8.04 33.02
C ASN A 512 -2.88 -7.38 32.47
N THR A 513 -3.34 -7.84 31.32
CA THR A 513 -4.54 -7.33 30.64
C THR A 513 -5.55 -8.45 30.48
N ASP A 514 -6.70 -8.29 31.12
CA ASP A 514 -7.84 -9.20 31.00
C ASP A 514 -8.88 -8.60 30.05
N TYR A 515 -9.28 -9.37 29.04
CA TYR A 515 -10.34 -8.97 28.11
C TYR A 515 -11.67 -9.60 28.51
N ILE A 516 -12.69 -8.77 28.67
CA ILE A 516 -14.05 -9.20 28.98
C ILE A 516 -14.87 -9.17 27.68
N ILE A 517 -15.30 -10.34 27.22
CA ILE A 517 -16.24 -10.43 26.10
C ILE A 517 -17.64 -10.28 26.66
N LEU A 518 -18.22 -9.08 26.50
CA LEU A 518 -19.62 -8.85 26.74
C LEU A 518 -20.41 -9.54 25.62
N MET A 519 -20.92 -10.75 25.87
CA MET A 519 -21.95 -11.35 25.01
C MET A 519 -23.22 -10.49 25.14
N ILE A 520 -23.38 -9.53 24.24
CA ILE A 520 -24.67 -8.86 24.07
C ILE A 520 -25.57 -9.89 23.40
N LEU A 521 -26.36 -10.62 24.21
CA LEU A 521 -27.46 -11.44 23.70
C LEU A 521 -28.39 -10.51 22.91
N PRO A 522 -28.71 -10.79 21.64
CA PRO A 522 -29.76 -10.05 20.97
C PRO A 522 -31.05 -10.30 21.75
N SER A 523 -31.66 -9.22 22.24
CA SER A 523 -32.99 -9.26 22.83
C SER A 523 -33.94 -9.85 21.79
N LEU A 524 -34.49 -11.04 22.08
CA LEU A 524 -35.64 -11.58 21.37
C LEU A 524 -36.77 -10.55 21.50
N SER A 525 -37.08 -9.84 20.42
CA SER A 525 -38.37 -9.20 20.27
C SER A 525 -39.41 -10.31 20.08
N THR A 526 -39.98 -10.78 21.18
CA THR A 526 -41.29 -11.41 21.15
C THR A 526 -42.31 -10.29 21.05
N GLU A 527 -42.74 -9.97 19.83
CA GLU A 527 -44.04 -9.31 19.63
C GLU A 527 -45.09 -10.39 19.38
N GLU A 528 -46.07 -10.44 20.30
CA GLU A 528 -47.40 -11.03 20.11
C GLU A 528 -48.21 -10.27 19.07
#